data_AF-A0ABD2UCK7-F1
#
_entry.id   AF-A0ABD2UCK7-F1
#
_cell.length_a   1.000
_cell.length_b   1.000
_cell.length_c   1.000
_cell.angle_alpha   90.00
_cell.angle_beta   90.00
_cell.angle_gamma   90.00
#
_symmetry.space_group_name_H-M   'P 1'
#
loop_
_entity.id
_entity.type
_entity.pdbx_description
1 polymer ?
#
loop_
_entity_poly.entity_id
_entity_poly.type
_entity_poly.pdbx_seq_one_letter_code
_entity_poly.pdbx_strand_id
1 'polypeptide(L)'
;MCGGLFMTVCILNYVQDNLSWGLGFGIPCIVMGLALVVFLLGSFTYRFHQSSDEKNPFIRIGNVFINAARNWQTTTSAISVEQEVQGIQPHEGSEQFKFLNKALLAPNGSKENGKICSISEVEEAKAILRLIPIWTTCLVYAIVFSQSSTFFTKQGATMDRSLGSNFEVPAASLQSFISLSVVIFIPIYDRILVPVARAVTGKPSGITMLQRIGTGIFLSILSMVVAAIIEKKRLQTALEHGLVDMPKATVPMSICWLIPQYILFGISDVFTMVGLQEFFYDQVPVELKSIGLSLYLSIFGIGSFLSSFLISVTENITGKDGQTSWFSDNLNRAHLDYFYWVLAVLSTIAFTAYLYFSRSYIYNKSSSL
;
A
#
# COMPACT_ATOMS: atom_id res chain seq x y z
N MET A 1 0.21 7.95 17.81
CA MET A 1 1.27 7.82 16.79
C MET A 1 1.20 8.93 15.73
N CYS A 2 0.07 9.17 15.06
CA CYS A 2 -0.04 10.17 13.98
C CYS A 2 0.28 11.62 14.39
N GLY A 3 -0.08 12.04 15.60
CA GLY A 3 0.34 13.36 16.13
C GLY A 3 1.85 13.48 16.35
N GLY A 4 2.51 12.39 16.75
CA GLY A 4 3.97 12.34 16.85
C GLY A 4 4.63 12.46 15.48
N LEU A 5 4.14 11.72 14.48
CA LEU A 5 4.61 11.81 13.09
C LEU A 5 4.45 13.23 12.55
N PHE A 6 3.30 13.88 12.76
CA PHE A 6 3.08 15.27 12.36
C PHE A 6 4.16 16.20 12.94
N MET A 7 4.39 16.15 14.26
CA MET A 7 5.40 16.98 14.91
C MET A 7 6.82 16.67 14.41
N THR A 8 7.16 15.39 14.25
CA THR A 8 8.47 14.95 13.77
C THR A 8 8.74 15.44 12.34
N VAL A 9 7.78 15.30 11.43
CA VAL A 9 7.92 15.72 10.02
C VAL A 9 8.06 17.25 9.94
N CYS A 10 7.29 18.02 10.72
CA CYS A 10 7.42 19.47 10.75
C CYS A 10 8.78 19.92 11.31
N ILE A 11 9.18 19.38 12.46
CA ILE A 11 10.39 19.81 13.18
C ILE A 11 11.65 19.35 12.44
N LEU A 12 11.74 18.07 12.05
CA LEU A 12 12.96 17.54 11.44
C LEU A 12 13.21 18.11 10.04
N ASN A 13 12.17 18.26 9.21
CA ASN A 13 12.35 18.89 7.89
C ASN A 13 12.78 20.36 8.05
N TYR A 14 12.26 21.07 9.06
CA TYR A 14 12.74 22.43 9.35
C TYR A 14 14.21 22.45 9.76
N VAL A 15 14.63 21.54 10.65
CA VAL A 15 16.04 21.42 11.07
C VAL A 15 16.94 21.06 9.89
N GLN A 16 16.51 20.16 9.00
CA GLN A 16 17.29 19.74 7.83
C GLN A 16 17.48 20.87 6.82
N ASP A 17 16.41 21.58 6.47
CA ASP A 17 16.43 22.62 5.44
C ASP A 17 17.01 23.96 5.94
N ASN A 18 16.79 24.32 7.22
CA ASN A 18 17.16 25.65 7.74
C ASN A 18 18.37 25.66 8.68
N LEU A 19 18.71 24.54 9.33
CA LEU A 19 19.82 24.49 10.31
C LEU A 19 21.00 23.66 9.79
N SER A 20 20.83 22.34 9.69
CA SER A 20 21.81 21.45 9.04
C SER A 20 21.27 20.02 8.87
N TRP A 21 21.73 19.38 7.81
CA TRP A 21 21.53 17.95 7.58
C TRP A 21 22.17 17.07 8.66
N GLY A 22 23.34 17.48 9.19
CA GLY A 22 24.03 16.75 10.25
C GLY A 22 23.20 16.65 11.53
N LEU A 23 22.58 17.76 11.96
CA LEU A 23 21.64 17.74 13.09
C LEU A 23 20.37 16.97 12.76
N GLY A 24 19.86 17.14 11.54
CA GLY A 24 18.66 16.45 11.06
C GLY A 24 18.75 14.93 11.13
N PHE A 25 19.92 14.34 10.84
CA PHE A 25 20.16 12.89 11.00
C PHE A 25 20.67 12.51 12.39
N GLY A 26 21.42 13.39 13.05
CA GLY A 26 21.97 13.16 14.38
C GLY A 26 20.89 12.99 15.46
N ILE A 27 19.84 13.83 15.43
CA ILE A 27 18.74 13.77 16.42
C ILE A 27 18.04 12.40 16.39
N PRO A 28 17.51 11.89 15.24
CA PRO A 28 16.95 10.55 15.18
C PRO A 28 17.90 9.44 15.61
N CYS A 29 19.20 9.55 15.27
CA CYS A 29 20.22 8.57 15.66
C CYS A 29 20.37 8.48 17.19
N ILE A 30 20.50 9.62 17.87
CA ILE A 30 20.59 9.70 19.33
C ILE A 30 19.31 9.14 19.97
N VAL A 31 18.14 9.55 19.48
CA VAL A 31 16.85 9.08 20.00
C VAL A 31 16.70 7.57 19.83
N MET A 32 17.11 7.00 18.70
CA MET A 32 17.12 5.55 18.48
C MET A 32 18.08 4.83 19.43
N GLY A 33 19.27 5.38 19.64
CA GLY A 33 20.24 4.85 20.62
C GLY A 33 19.68 4.83 22.04
N LEU A 34 19.04 5.92 22.46
CA LEU A 34 18.35 6.00 23.76
C LEU A 34 17.19 4.99 23.85
N ALA A 35 16.38 4.87 22.81
CA ALA A 35 15.29 3.91 22.75
C ALA A 35 15.78 2.46 22.88
N LEU A 36 16.92 2.13 22.23
CA LEU A 36 17.56 0.83 22.36
C LEU A 36 18.05 0.56 23.78
N VAL A 37 18.68 1.55 24.44
CA VAL A 37 19.11 1.42 25.84
C VAL A 37 17.91 1.14 26.75
N VAL A 38 16.82 1.90 26.60
CA VAL A 38 15.58 1.69 27.36
C VAL A 38 15.00 0.29 27.11
N PHE A 39 15.00 -0.16 25.85
CA PHE A 39 14.55 -1.51 25.48
C PHE A 39 15.40 -2.61 26.13
N LEU A 40 16.73 -2.47 26.10
CA LEU A 40 17.64 -3.46 26.70
C LEU A 40 17.54 -3.51 28.23
N LEU A 41 17.34 -2.36 28.90
CA LEU A 41 17.11 -2.31 30.34
C LEU A 41 15.82 -3.06 30.75
N GLY A 42 14.83 -3.12 29.87
CA GLY A 42 13.57 -3.86 30.07
C GLY A 42 13.69 -5.38 29.90
N SER A 43 14.82 -5.91 29.41
CA SER A 43 15.00 -7.33 29.07
C SER A 43 14.67 -8.30 30.22
N PHE A 44 14.95 -7.92 31.47
CA PHE A 44 14.62 -8.71 32.66
C PHE A 44 13.13 -8.72 33.03
N THR A 45 12.33 -7.84 32.43
CA THR A 45 10.88 -7.73 32.68
C THR A 45 10.03 -8.33 31.56
N TYR A 46 10.62 -8.63 30.40
CA TYR A 46 9.90 -9.12 29.24
C TYR A 46 9.49 -10.58 29.40
N ARG A 47 8.25 -10.89 29.02
CA ARG A 47 7.77 -12.27 28.92
C ARG A 47 8.04 -12.76 27.51
N PHE A 48 8.92 -13.75 27.39
CA PHE A 48 9.21 -14.38 26.11
C PHE A 48 8.11 -15.39 25.80
N HIS A 49 7.51 -15.28 24.62
CA HIS A 49 6.59 -16.29 24.12
C HIS A 49 7.40 -17.54 23.78
N GLN A 50 7.03 -18.68 24.36
CA GLN A 50 7.66 -19.95 24.02
C GLN A 50 7.17 -20.35 22.62
N SER A 51 8.07 -20.33 21.64
CA SER A 51 7.77 -20.82 20.30
C SER A 51 7.32 -22.27 20.41
N SER A 52 6.03 -22.55 20.16
CA SER A 52 5.56 -23.91 19.95
C SER A 52 6.32 -24.49 18.76
N ASP A 53 6.54 -25.80 18.78
CA ASP A 53 7.24 -26.58 17.76
C ASP A 53 6.39 -26.71 16.46
N GLU A 54 5.68 -25.65 16.10
CA GLU A 54 4.86 -25.54 14.91
C GLU A 54 5.76 -25.38 13.69
N LYS A 55 5.55 -26.25 12.70
CA LYS A 55 6.23 -26.16 11.41
C LYS A 55 6.11 -24.74 10.86
N ASN A 56 7.24 -24.19 10.41
CA ASN A 56 7.28 -22.88 9.78
C ASN A 56 6.15 -22.74 8.73
N PRO A 57 5.23 -21.78 8.88
CA PRO A 57 4.10 -21.56 7.97
C PRO A 57 4.49 -21.48 6.50
N PHE A 58 5.66 -20.91 6.18
CA PHE A 58 6.17 -20.81 4.81
C PHE A 58 6.47 -22.19 4.20
N ILE A 59 7.06 -23.11 4.97
CA ILE A 59 7.35 -24.47 4.53
C ILE A 59 6.04 -25.24 4.33
N ARG A 60 5.09 -25.05 5.25
CA ARG A 60 3.77 -25.67 5.22
C ARG A 60 3.02 -25.31 3.94
N ILE A 61 2.89 -24.02 3.66
CA ILE A 61 2.23 -23.50 2.45
C ILE A 61 3.03 -23.87 1.19
N GLY A 62 4.36 -23.77 1.22
CA GLY A 62 5.21 -24.11 0.09
C GLY A 62 5.05 -25.57 -0.35
N ASN A 63 4.98 -26.51 0.61
CA ASN A 63 4.75 -27.92 0.32
C ASN A 63 3.42 -28.18 -0.39
N VAL A 64 2.36 -27.43 -0.06
CA VAL A 64 1.06 -27.55 -0.74
C VAL A 64 1.19 -27.21 -2.22
N PHE A 65 1.85 -26.10 -2.56
CA PHE A 65 2.06 -25.71 -3.95
C PHE A 65 2.94 -26.71 -4.71
N ILE A 66 4.02 -27.21 -4.08
CA ILE A 66 4.93 -28.20 -4.66
C ILE A 66 4.18 -29.52 -4.93
N ASN A 67 3.43 -30.02 -3.96
CA ASN A 67 2.68 -31.27 -4.09
C ASN A 67 1.53 -31.15 -5.11
N ALA A 68 0.82 -30.02 -5.14
CA ALA A 68 -0.21 -29.76 -6.16
C ALA A 68 0.39 -29.73 -7.58
N ALA A 69 1.56 -29.10 -7.76
CA ALA A 69 2.26 -29.07 -9.04
C ALA A 69 2.78 -30.44 -9.47
N ARG A 70 3.33 -31.23 -8.53
CA ARG A 70 3.80 -32.60 -8.78
C ARG A 70 2.65 -33.52 -9.22
N ASN A 71 1.46 -33.33 -8.64
CA ASN A 71 0.26 -34.10 -8.94
C ASN A 71 -0.61 -33.45 -10.03
N TRP A 72 -0.08 -32.52 -10.83
CA TRP A 72 -0.86 -31.76 -11.83
C TRP A 72 -1.57 -32.65 -12.87
N GLN A 73 -0.97 -33.78 -13.24
CA GLN A 73 -1.49 -34.70 -14.26
C GLN A 73 -2.59 -35.65 -13.76
N THR A 74 -2.84 -35.72 -12.45
CA THR A 74 -3.81 -36.67 -11.88
C THR A 74 -5.25 -36.22 -12.14
N THR A 75 -6.09 -37.15 -12.62
CA THR A 75 -7.48 -36.90 -13.04
C THR A 75 -8.38 -36.55 -11.86
N THR A 76 -9.22 -35.52 -12.03
CA THR A 76 -10.14 -35.00 -11.01
C THR A 76 -11.07 -36.05 -10.40
N SER A 77 -11.40 -37.13 -11.11
CA SER A 77 -12.26 -38.21 -10.62
C SER A 77 -11.65 -39.05 -9.48
N ALA A 78 -10.32 -39.11 -9.36
CA ALA A 78 -9.67 -39.79 -8.22
C ALA A 78 -9.85 -38.97 -6.92
N ILE A 79 -9.92 -37.65 -7.05
CA ILE A 79 -10.06 -36.69 -5.94
C ILE A 79 -11.43 -36.84 -5.29
N SER A 80 -12.50 -36.95 -6.07
CA SER A 80 -13.87 -37.14 -5.55
C SER A 80 -14.04 -38.41 -4.72
N VAL A 81 -13.35 -39.49 -5.10
CA VAL A 81 -13.42 -40.77 -4.37
C VAL A 81 -12.69 -40.68 -3.02
N GLU A 82 -11.52 -40.07 -2.97
CA GLU A 82 -10.80 -39.87 -1.69
C GLU A 82 -11.45 -38.80 -0.80
N GLN A 83 -12.11 -37.78 -1.38
CA GLN A 83 -12.89 -36.79 -0.63
C GLN A 83 -14.14 -37.40 0.03
N GLU A 84 -14.80 -38.36 -0.62
CA GLU A 84 -15.91 -39.12 -0.03
C GLU A 84 -15.43 -40.07 1.08
N VAL A 85 -14.28 -40.73 0.89
CA VAL A 85 -13.66 -41.61 1.90
C VAL A 85 -13.20 -40.83 3.15
N GLN A 86 -12.81 -39.56 2.99
CA GLN A 86 -12.43 -38.68 4.11
C GLN A 86 -13.61 -37.94 4.77
N GLY A 87 -14.85 -38.17 4.33
CA GLY A 87 -16.05 -37.63 4.99
C GLY A 87 -16.22 -36.11 4.87
N ILE A 88 -15.92 -35.53 3.69
CA ILE A 88 -15.90 -34.08 3.50
C ILE A 88 -17.30 -33.51 3.27
N GLN A 89 -17.74 -32.56 4.12
CA GLN A 89 -18.79 -31.62 3.73
C GLN A 89 -18.20 -30.47 2.91
N PRO A 90 -18.79 -30.10 1.77
CA PRO A 90 -18.32 -28.99 0.95
C PRO A 90 -18.62 -27.65 1.66
N HIS A 91 -17.61 -27.05 2.29
CA HIS A 91 -17.67 -25.63 2.62
C HIS A 91 -17.71 -24.82 1.31
N GLU A 92 -18.57 -23.80 1.19
CA GLU A 92 -18.76 -23.00 -0.06
C GLU A 92 -17.45 -22.43 -0.65
N GLY A 93 -16.40 -22.21 0.16
CA GLY A 93 -15.08 -21.79 -0.34
C GLY A 93 -14.27 -22.90 -1.04
N SER A 94 -14.61 -24.17 -0.83
CA SER A 94 -13.88 -25.35 -1.31
C SER A 94 -13.85 -25.45 -2.85
N GLU A 95 -14.82 -24.81 -3.52
CA GLU A 95 -14.97 -24.78 -4.97
C GLU A 95 -13.95 -23.87 -5.69
N GLN A 96 -13.38 -22.87 -5.00
CA GLN A 96 -12.34 -22.01 -5.58
C GLN A 96 -10.96 -22.67 -5.46
N PHE A 97 -10.18 -22.63 -6.55
CA PHE A 97 -8.83 -23.20 -6.65
C PHE A 97 -8.76 -24.72 -6.39
N LYS A 98 -9.70 -25.50 -6.96
CA LYS A 98 -9.74 -26.97 -6.87
C LYS A 98 -8.42 -27.67 -7.24
N PHE A 99 -7.58 -27.05 -8.06
CA PHE A 99 -6.29 -27.61 -8.42
C PHE A 99 -5.37 -27.84 -7.21
N LEU A 100 -5.52 -27.06 -6.13
CA LEU A 100 -4.76 -27.25 -4.88
C LEU A 100 -5.18 -28.51 -4.11
N ASN A 101 -6.39 -29.04 -4.34
CA ASN A 101 -6.82 -30.31 -3.74
C ASN A 101 -5.94 -31.49 -4.20
N LYS A 102 -5.22 -31.35 -5.33
CA LYS A 102 -4.26 -32.36 -5.80
C LYS A 102 -3.09 -32.55 -4.85
N ALA A 103 -2.82 -31.60 -3.95
CA ALA A 103 -1.78 -31.74 -2.92
C ALA A 103 -2.14 -32.77 -1.83
N LEU A 104 -3.42 -33.16 -1.74
CA LEU A 104 -3.89 -34.18 -0.80
C LEU A 104 -3.60 -35.61 -1.27
N LEU A 105 -3.29 -35.78 -2.56
CA LEU A 105 -3.02 -37.09 -3.16
C LEU A 105 -1.60 -37.56 -2.84
N ALA A 106 -1.45 -38.81 -2.45
CA ALA A 106 -0.13 -39.44 -2.35
C ALA A 106 0.52 -39.53 -3.75
N PRO A 107 1.82 -39.25 -3.90
CA PRO A 107 2.47 -39.35 -5.21
C PRO A 107 2.34 -40.77 -5.78
N ASN A 108 1.71 -40.92 -6.94
CA ASN A 108 1.71 -42.13 -7.77
C ASN A 108 1.30 -43.46 -7.09
N GLY A 109 0.47 -43.43 -6.05
CA GLY A 109 -0.03 -44.65 -5.40
C GLY A 109 1.02 -45.43 -4.60
N SER A 110 2.26 -44.95 -4.48
CA SER A 110 3.25 -45.53 -3.58
C SER A 110 3.21 -44.84 -2.21
N LYS A 111 3.09 -45.63 -1.15
CA LYS A 111 3.11 -45.19 0.26
C LYS A 111 4.51 -44.76 0.74
N GLU A 112 5.38 -44.25 -0.13
CA GLU A 112 6.74 -43.87 0.24
C GLU A 112 6.95 -42.35 0.30
N ASN A 113 7.16 -41.88 1.53
CA ASN A 113 7.92 -40.69 1.95
C ASN A 113 7.54 -39.30 1.43
N GLY A 114 6.52 -39.15 0.58
CA GLY A 114 5.92 -37.84 0.33
C GLY A 114 5.07 -37.41 1.53
N LYS A 115 5.45 -36.34 2.25
CA LYS A 115 4.59 -35.72 3.27
C LYS A 115 3.28 -35.30 2.59
N ILE A 116 2.21 -36.04 2.85
CA ILE A 116 0.86 -35.71 2.41
C ILE A 116 0.45 -34.43 3.15
N CYS A 117 0.00 -33.42 2.40
CA CYS A 117 -0.50 -32.18 2.98
C CYS A 117 -1.85 -32.44 3.67
N SER A 118 -2.10 -31.78 4.79
CA SER A 118 -3.42 -31.86 5.43
C SER A 118 -4.43 -30.97 4.70
N ILE A 119 -5.73 -31.24 4.93
CA ILE A 119 -6.81 -30.42 4.38
C ILE A 119 -6.73 -28.97 4.89
N SER A 120 -6.36 -28.76 6.15
CA SER A 120 -6.18 -27.43 6.73
C SER A 120 -5.06 -26.64 6.02
N GLU A 121 -3.94 -27.31 5.70
CA GLU A 121 -2.82 -26.72 4.95
C GLU A 121 -3.24 -26.28 3.54
N VAL A 122 -4.10 -27.08 2.88
CA VAL A 122 -4.62 -26.75 1.55
C VAL A 122 -5.59 -25.57 1.59
N GLU A 123 -6.51 -25.53 2.56
CA GLU A 123 -7.45 -24.40 2.69
C GLU A 123 -6.74 -23.09 3.10
N GLU A 124 -5.70 -23.18 3.92
CA GLU A 124 -4.80 -22.06 4.22
C GLU A 124 -4.13 -21.49 2.96
N ALA A 125 -3.58 -22.36 2.11
CA ALA A 125 -2.96 -21.95 0.85
C ALA A 125 -3.98 -21.32 -0.11
N LYS A 126 -5.20 -21.87 -0.18
CA LYS A 126 -6.31 -21.26 -0.93
C LYS A 126 -6.69 -19.88 -0.40
N ALA A 127 -6.73 -19.71 0.93
CA ALA A 127 -7.05 -18.43 1.55
C ALA A 127 -6.03 -17.34 1.13
N ILE A 128 -4.73 -17.65 1.15
CA ILE A 128 -3.70 -16.73 0.65
C ILE A 128 -3.89 -16.44 -0.84
N LEU A 129 -4.16 -17.46 -1.66
CA LEU A 129 -4.34 -17.31 -3.10
C LEU A 129 -5.55 -16.43 -3.45
N ARG A 130 -6.62 -16.46 -2.64
CA ARG A 130 -7.78 -15.56 -2.78
C ARG A 130 -7.42 -14.09 -2.59
N LEU A 131 -6.36 -13.77 -1.83
CA LEU A 131 -5.93 -12.39 -1.58
C LEU A 131 -5.13 -11.80 -2.75
N ILE A 132 -4.48 -12.65 -3.56
CA ILE A 132 -3.56 -12.21 -4.62
C ILE A 132 -4.22 -11.26 -5.63
N PRO A 133 -5.44 -11.51 -6.16
CA PRO A 133 -6.05 -10.58 -7.11
C PRO A 133 -6.25 -9.17 -6.54
N ILE A 134 -6.74 -9.08 -5.29
CA ILE A 134 -6.91 -7.80 -4.59
C ILE A 134 -5.54 -7.15 -4.35
N TRP A 135 -4.59 -7.93 -3.83
CA TRP A 135 -3.21 -7.50 -3.60
C TRP A 135 -2.58 -6.87 -4.86
N THR A 136 -2.69 -7.55 -6.01
CA THR A 136 -2.14 -7.08 -7.29
C THR A 136 -2.77 -5.76 -7.72
N THR A 137 -4.10 -5.62 -7.63
CA THR A 137 -4.77 -4.36 -8.00
C THR A 137 -4.39 -3.19 -7.10
N CYS A 138 -4.03 -3.46 -5.85
CA CYS A 138 -3.58 -2.43 -4.90
C CYS A 138 -2.12 -1.99 -5.12
N LEU A 139 -1.33 -2.68 -5.94
CA LEU A 139 0.05 -2.25 -6.25
C LEU A 139 0.09 -0.86 -6.90
N VAL A 140 -0.90 -0.53 -7.73
CA VAL A 140 -0.98 0.77 -8.39
C VAL A 140 -1.25 1.89 -7.38
N TYR A 141 -2.03 1.62 -6.33
CA TYR A 141 -2.17 2.57 -5.21
C TYR A 141 -0.82 2.85 -4.55
N ALA A 142 0.01 1.82 -4.34
CA ALA A 142 1.33 2.01 -3.77
C ALA A 142 2.29 2.81 -4.69
N ILE A 143 2.17 2.69 -6.01
CA ILE A 143 2.90 3.56 -6.94
C ILE A 143 2.51 5.03 -6.69
N VAL A 144 1.21 5.32 -6.61
CA VAL A 144 0.71 6.67 -6.34
C VAL A 144 1.19 7.16 -4.97
N PHE A 145 1.21 6.27 -3.97
CA PHE A 145 1.68 6.57 -2.63
C PHE A 145 3.13 7.06 -2.59
N SER A 146 4.02 6.45 -3.38
CA SER A 146 5.43 6.86 -3.48
C SER A 146 5.63 8.29 -4.00
N GLN A 147 4.64 8.88 -4.69
CA GLN A 147 4.77 10.22 -5.29
C GLN A 147 4.71 11.34 -4.24
N SER A 148 3.97 11.11 -3.14
CA SER A 148 3.73 12.09 -2.09
C SER A 148 5.01 12.55 -1.37
N SER A 149 5.97 11.63 -1.21
CA SER A 149 7.27 11.93 -0.60
C SER A 149 8.33 12.37 -1.60
N THR A 150 8.13 12.10 -2.90
CA THR A 150 9.11 12.33 -3.96
C THR A 150 8.72 13.50 -4.86
N PHE A 151 7.97 13.28 -5.94
CA PHE A 151 7.67 14.33 -6.92
C PHE A 151 6.81 15.46 -6.36
N PHE A 152 5.91 15.20 -5.41
CA PHE A 152 5.18 16.29 -4.76
C PHE A 152 6.13 17.23 -3.99
N THR A 153 7.13 16.65 -3.32
CA THR A 153 8.18 17.42 -2.64
C THR A 153 9.03 18.20 -3.65
N LYS A 154 9.44 17.56 -4.76
CA LYS A 154 10.22 18.23 -5.82
C LYS A 154 9.44 19.39 -6.46
N GLN A 155 8.15 19.19 -6.72
CA GLN A 155 7.23 20.22 -7.21
C GLN A 155 7.22 21.42 -6.26
N GLY A 156 6.96 21.18 -4.97
CA GLY A 156 6.92 22.22 -3.94
C GLY A 156 8.24 22.96 -3.75
N ALA A 157 9.38 22.32 -4.01
CA ALA A 157 10.70 22.95 -3.93
C ALA A 157 10.94 24.05 -4.98
N THR A 158 10.17 24.05 -6.08
CA THR A 158 10.27 25.07 -7.14
C THR A 158 9.27 26.21 -6.99
N MET A 159 8.37 26.13 -6.01
CA MET A 159 7.29 27.08 -5.78
C MET A 159 7.68 28.12 -4.74
N ASP A 160 6.93 29.21 -4.65
CA ASP A 160 7.11 30.21 -3.61
C ASP A 160 6.71 29.62 -2.25
N ARG A 161 7.71 29.43 -1.39
CA ARG A 161 7.57 28.80 -0.06
C ARG A 161 7.46 29.84 1.06
N SER A 162 7.40 31.13 0.74
CA SER A 162 7.27 32.18 1.72
C SER A 162 5.88 32.14 2.37
N LEU A 163 5.85 32.19 3.70
CA LEU A 163 4.65 32.34 4.51
C LEU A 163 4.76 33.67 5.27
N GLY A 164 4.22 34.73 4.67
CA GLY A 164 4.45 36.09 5.14
C GLY A 164 5.86 36.58 4.78
N SER A 165 6.40 37.54 5.55
CA SER A 165 7.64 38.22 5.16
C SER A 165 8.94 37.53 5.59
N ASN A 166 8.90 36.67 6.62
CA ASN A 166 10.13 36.23 7.32
C ASN A 166 10.27 34.71 7.47
N PHE A 167 9.34 33.92 6.94
CA PHE A 167 9.34 32.46 7.13
C PHE A 167 9.26 31.72 5.80
N GLU A 168 10.20 30.82 5.56
CA GLU A 168 10.21 29.95 4.39
C GLU A 168 9.93 28.50 4.82
N VAL A 169 8.87 27.93 4.26
CA VAL A 169 8.41 26.59 4.63
C VAL A 169 9.27 25.54 3.89
N PRO A 170 9.84 24.53 4.58
CA PRO A 170 10.47 23.38 3.93
C PRO A 170 9.47 22.68 2.99
N ALA A 171 9.83 22.41 1.74
CA ALA A 171 8.90 21.78 0.80
C ALA A 171 8.41 20.40 1.29
N ALA A 172 9.32 19.63 1.89
CA ALA A 172 9.01 18.32 2.48
C ALA A 172 8.05 18.40 3.67
N SER A 173 7.95 19.55 4.36
CA SER A 173 7.03 19.72 5.49
C SER A 173 5.56 19.66 5.07
N LEU A 174 5.23 19.81 3.78
CA LEU A 174 3.87 19.61 3.28
C LEU A 174 3.34 18.19 3.52
N GLN A 175 4.22 17.20 3.64
CA GLN A 175 3.82 15.83 4.00
C GLN A 175 3.13 15.79 5.37
N SER A 176 3.35 16.78 6.22
CA SER A 176 2.62 16.92 7.50
C SER A 176 1.11 17.09 7.28
N PHE A 177 0.65 17.65 6.16
CA PHE A 177 -0.77 17.75 5.84
C PHE A 177 -1.42 16.38 5.63
N ILE A 178 -0.67 15.36 5.19
CA ILE A 178 -1.16 13.97 5.16
C ILE A 178 -1.45 13.52 6.60
N SER A 179 -0.47 13.68 7.49
CA SER A 179 -0.61 13.29 8.90
C SER A 179 -1.72 14.06 9.62
N LEU A 180 -1.84 15.36 9.34
CA LEU A 180 -2.90 16.22 9.88
C LEU A 180 -4.28 15.76 9.39
N SER A 181 -4.41 15.45 8.10
CA SER A 181 -5.64 14.93 7.52
C SER A 181 -6.04 13.61 8.18
N VAL A 182 -5.08 12.71 8.40
CA VAL A 182 -5.31 11.44 9.12
C VAL A 182 -5.79 11.70 10.56
N VAL A 183 -5.12 12.58 11.31
CA VAL A 183 -5.49 12.91 12.70
C VAL A 183 -6.90 13.50 12.80
N ILE A 184 -7.28 14.36 11.86
CA ILE A 184 -8.61 14.99 11.84
C ILE A 184 -9.67 13.99 11.36
N PHE A 185 -9.35 13.20 10.34
CA PHE A 185 -10.35 12.37 9.65
C PHE A 185 -10.64 11.05 10.37
N ILE A 186 -9.70 10.48 11.14
CA ILE A 186 -9.96 9.25 11.92
C ILE A 186 -11.14 9.45 12.91
N PRO A 187 -11.17 10.49 13.76
CA PRO A 187 -12.32 10.74 14.64
C PRO A 187 -13.62 10.95 13.87
N ILE A 188 -13.58 11.66 12.73
CA ILE A 188 -14.75 11.86 11.86
C ILE A 188 -15.25 10.52 11.33
N TYR A 189 -14.33 9.66 10.88
CA TYR A 189 -14.65 8.34 10.39
C TYR A 189 -15.31 7.49 11.48
N ASP A 190 -14.67 7.36 12.66
CA ASP A 190 -15.15 6.49 13.73
C ASP A 190 -16.42 7.01 14.42
N ARG A 191 -16.57 8.32 14.58
CA ARG A 191 -17.67 8.93 15.35
C ARG A 191 -18.84 9.37 14.50
N ILE A 192 -18.64 9.63 13.21
CA ILE A 192 -19.69 10.14 12.33
C ILE A 192 -19.96 9.14 11.21
N LEU A 193 -18.96 8.81 10.39
CA LEU A 193 -19.19 7.98 9.21
C LEU A 193 -19.58 6.55 9.57
N VAL A 194 -18.92 5.92 10.54
CA VAL A 194 -19.22 4.54 10.95
C VAL A 194 -20.63 4.42 11.54
N PRO A 195 -21.08 5.25 12.52
CA PRO A 195 -22.45 5.18 13.02
C PRO A 195 -23.52 5.45 11.97
N VAL A 196 -23.30 6.44 11.09
CA VAL A 196 -24.23 6.74 9.99
C VAL A 196 -24.29 5.58 9.00
N ALA A 197 -23.13 5.05 8.60
CA ALA A 197 -23.07 3.90 7.71
C ALA A 197 -23.73 2.66 8.33
N ARG A 198 -23.54 2.41 9.63
CA ARG A 198 -24.23 1.33 10.36
C ARG A 198 -25.75 1.49 10.31
N ALA A 199 -26.25 2.71 10.52
CA ALA A 199 -27.68 3.01 10.47
C ALA A 199 -28.28 2.78 9.06
N VAL A 200 -27.51 3.04 8.01
CA VAL A 200 -27.98 2.89 6.62
C VAL A 200 -27.81 1.45 6.09
N THR A 201 -26.66 0.81 6.35
CA THR A 201 -26.32 -0.49 5.77
C THR A 201 -26.76 -1.68 6.63
N GLY A 202 -27.06 -1.45 7.91
CA GLY A 202 -27.35 -2.50 8.88
C GLY A 202 -26.15 -3.39 9.22
N LYS A 203 -24.94 -3.07 8.75
CA LYS A 203 -23.72 -3.86 9.01
C LYS A 203 -22.99 -3.34 10.26
N PRO A 204 -22.48 -4.22 11.14
CA PRO A 204 -21.79 -3.80 12.36
C PRO A 204 -20.49 -3.01 12.11
N SER A 205 -19.85 -3.15 10.95
CA SER A 205 -18.69 -2.34 10.54
C SER A 205 -19.06 -1.06 9.78
N GLY A 206 -20.34 -0.82 9.49
CA GLY A 206 -20.81 0.31 8.68
C GLY A 206 -20.59 0.11 7.18
N ILE A 207 -19.33 0.08 6.74
CA ILE A 207 -18.94 -0.24 5.36
C ILE A 207 -18.05 -1.49 5.34
N THR A 208 -18.03 -2.26 4.24
CA THR A 208 -17.17 -3.45 4.17
C THR A 208 -15.70 -3.07 4.00
N MET A 209 -14.78 -3.96 4.39
CA MET A 209 -13.33 -3.75 4.22
C MET A 209 -12.96 -3.43 2.75
N LEU A 210 -13.57 -4.14 1.79
CA LEU A 210 -13.35 -3.91 0.35
C LEU A 210 -13.96 -2.57 -0.12
N GLN A 211 -15.13 -2.18 0.39
CA GLN A 211 -15.67 -0.84 0.09
C GLN A 211 -14.77 0.26 0.64
N ARG A 212 -14.18 0.07 1.82
CA ARG A 212 -13.24 1.01 2.43
C ARG A 212 -11.99 1.17 1.55
N ILE A 213 -11.35 0.05 1.16
CA ILE A 213 -10.19 0.06 0.26
C ILE A 213 -10.54 0.74 -1.07
N GLY A 214 -11.65 0.35 -1.71
CA GLY A 214 -12.08 0.93 -2.98
C GLY A 214 -12.34 2.44 -2.90
N THR A 215 -12.92 2.92 -1.79
CA THR A 215 -13.15 4.36 -1.56
C THR A 215 -11.82 5.12 -1.51
N GLY A 216 -10.83 4.58 -0.79
CA GLY A 216 -9.50 5.20 -0.74
C GLY A 216 -8.78 5.20 -2.09
N ILE A 217 -8.81 4.08 -2.83
CA ILE A 217 -8.24 4.03 -4.20
C ILE A 217 -8.92 5.08 -5.09
N PHE A 218 -10.23 5.24 -5.04
CA PHE A 218 -10.94 6.27 -5.79
C PHE A 218 -10.48 7.70 -5.42
N LEU A 219 -10.33 7.99 -4.12
CA LEU A 219 -9.84 9.29 -3.64
C LEU A 219 -8.38 9.55 -4.09
N SER A 220 -7.54 8.52 -4.18
CA SER A 220 -6.17 8.64 -4.72
C SER A 220 -6.15 9.02 -6.20
N ILE A 221 -7.11 8.53 -7.00
CA ILE A 221 -7.28 8.93 -8.41
C ILE A 221 -7.59 10.42 -8.49
N LEU A 222 -8.53 10.89 -7.65
CA LEU A 222 -8.86 12.31 -7.58
C LEU A 222 -7.66 13.16 -7.15
N SER A 223 -6.84 12.67 -6.20
CA SER A 223 -5.58 13.33 -5.80
C SER A 223 -4.60 13.46 -6.97
N MET A 224 -4.42 12.42 -7.80
CA MET A 224 -3.58 12.50 -9.00
C MET A 224 -4.13 13.46 -10.05
N VAL A 225 -5.45 13.51 -10.25
CA VAL A 225 -6.08 14.50 -11.15
C VAL A 225 -5.83 15.92 -10.66
N VAL A 226 -6.02 16.18 -9.36
CA VAL A 226 -5.73 17.48 -8.74
C VAL A 226 -4.26 17.84 -8.90
N ALA A 227 -3.34 16.90 -8.66
CA ALA A 227 -1.90 17.12 -8.82
C ALA A 227 -1.50 17.44 -10.26
N ALA A 228 -2.08 16.74 -11.24
CA ALA A 228 -1.85 17.01 -12.66
C ALA A 228 -2.31 18.41 -13.08
N ILE A 229 -3.47 18.85 -12.57
CA ILE A 229 -4.01 20.20 -12.85
C ILE A 229 -3.11 21.27 -12.22
N ILE A 230 -2.71 21.08 -10.97
CA ILE A 230 -1.84 22.05 -10.27
C ILE A 230 -0.48 22.14 -10.96
N GLU A 231 0.10 21.01 -11.37
CA GLU A 231 1.38 21.00 -12.05
C GLU A 231 1.32 21.68 -13.42
N LYS A 232 0.25 21.43 -14.18
CA LYS A 232 -0.01 22.14 -15.43
C LYS A 232 -0.08 23.66 -15.21
N LYS A 233 -0.72 24.10 -14.12
CA LYS A 233 -0.78 25.53 -13.78
C LYS A 233 0.58 26.10 -13.36
N ARG A 234 1.40 25.33 -12.64
CA ARG A 234 2.77 25.71 -12.28
C ARG A 234 3.64 25.91 -13.51
N LEU A 235 3.62 24.95 -14.44
CA LEU A 235 4.35 25.02 -15.71
C LEU A 235 3.92 26.21 -16.57
N GLN A 236 2.61 26.47 -16.65
CA GLN A 236 2.09 27.64 -17.35
C GLN A 236 2.61 28.95 -16.73
N THR A 237 2.61 29.06 -15.40
CA THR A 237 3.13 30.24 -14.69
C THR A 237 4.63 30.43 -14.97
N ALA A 238 5.41 29.34 -14.99
CA ALA A 238 6.84 29.38 -15.31
C ALA A 238 7.10 29.87 -16.74
N LEU A 239 6.26 29.45 -17.70
CA LEU A 239 6.32 29.92 -19.09
C LEU A 239 5.98 31.40 -19.21
N GLU A 240 4.89 31.85 -18.59
CA GLU A 240 4.43 33.24 -18.62
C GLU A 240 5.48 34.22 -18.06
N HIS A 241 6.27 33.78 -17.08
CA HIS A 241 7.35 34.58 -16.46
C HIS A 241 8.73 34.36 -17.11
N GLY A 242 8.83 33.56 -18.19
CA GLY A 242 10.09 33.29 -18.88
C GLY A 242 11.11 32.49 -18.05
N LEU A 243 10.65 31.71 -17.07
CA LEU A 243 11.50 30.97 -16.12
C LEU A 243 11.84 29.54 -16.58
N VAL A 244 11.38 29.13 -17.77
CA VAL A 244 11.52 27.76 -18.29
C VAL A 244 12.99 27.31 -18.34
N ASP A 245 13.90 28.21 -18.70
CA ASP A 245 15.33 27.91 -18.84
C ASP A 245 16.14 28.16 -17.58
N MET A 246 15.48 28.52 -16.47
CA MET A 246 16.11 28.82 -15.19
C MET A 246 15.83 27.71 -14.17
N PRO A 247 16.69 26.68 -14.06
CA PRO A 247 16.41 25.48 -13.25
C PRO A 247 16.30 25.75 -11.75
N LYS A 248 16.88 26.85 -11.27
CA LYS A 248 16.85 27.25 -9.85
C LYS A 248 15.90 28.41 -9.57
N ALA A 249 15.16 28.89 -10.58
CA ALA A 249 14.23 29.98 -10.38
C ALA A 249 12.98 29.49 -9.67
N THR A 250 12.58 30.22 -8.64
CA THR A 250 11.31 30.03 -7.95
C THR A 250 10.18 30.51 -8.83
N VAL A 251 9.23 29.62 -9.12
CA VAL A 251 7.99 29.98 -9.83
C VAL A 251 7.14 30.82 -8.87
N PRO A 252 6.62 31.99 -9.30
CA PRO A 252 5.80 32.88 -8.48
C PRO A 252 4.39 32.32 -8.28
N MET A 253 4.31 31.17 -7.63
CA MET A 253 3.10 30.44 -7.31
C MET A 253 3.25 29.90 -5.89
N SER A 254 2.34 30.26 -5.00
CA SER A 254 2.41 29.86 -3.59
C SER A 254 2.36 28.33 -3.43
N ILE A 255 3.21 27.81 -2.55
CA ILE A 255 3.26 26.39 -2.16
C ILE A 255 1.90 25.89 -1.63
N CYS A 256 1.05 26.77 -1.11
CA CYS A 256 -0.29 26.44 -0.61
C CYS A 256 -1.20 25.78 -1.65
N TRP A 257 -0.93 25.98 -2.95
CA TRP A 257 -1.65 25.28 -4.02
C TRP A 257 -1.49 23.76 -3.98
N LEU A 258 -0.46 23.23 -3.32
CA LEU A 258 -0.25 21.79 -3.15
C LEU A 258 -1.04 21.20 -1.96
N ILE A 259 -1.61 22.03 -1.08
CA ILE A 259 -2.33 21.53 0.10
C ILE A 259 -3.51 20.61 -0.28
N PRO A 260 -4.35 20.92 -1.31
CA PRO A 260 -5.48 20.06 -1.69
C PRO A 260 -5.07 18.64 -2.06
N GLN A 261 -4.00 18.45 -2.86
CA GLN A 261 -3.53 17.11 -3.25
C GLN A 261 -3.05 16.32 -2.03
N TYR A 262 -2.35 16.96 -1.08
CA TYR A 262 -1.89 16.31 0.16
C TYR A 262 -3.02 15.96 1.11
N ILE A 263 -4.02 16.83 1.29
CA ILE A 263 -5.19 16.55 2.14
C ILE A 263 -6.01 15.40 1.56
N LEU A 264 -6.32 15.46 0.26
CA LEU A 264 -7.09 14.43 -0.42
C LEU A 264 -6.35 13.07 -0.38
N PHE A 265 -5.02 13.11 -0.52
CA PHE A 265 -4.18 11.93 -0.37
C PHE A 265 -4.21 11.37 1.07
N GLY A 266 -4.15 12.23 2.10
CA GLY A 266 -4.26 11.81 3.49
C GLY A 266 -5.61 11.18 3.84
N ILE A 267 -6.73 11.72 3.31
CA ILE A 267 -8.05 11.10 3.49
C ILE A 267 -8.11 9.73 2.80
N SER A 268 -7.61 9.65 1.56
CA SER A 268 -7.46 8.38 0.84
C SER A 268 -6.69 7.34 1.68
N ASP A 269 -5.62 7.76 2.34
CA ASP A 269 -4.76 6.88 3.13
C ASP A 269 -5.49 6.28 4.34
N VAL A 270 -6.33 7.05 5.03
CA VAL A 270 -7.18 6.53 6.13
C VAL A 270 -8.07 5.38 5.65
N PHE A 271 -8.69 5.53 4.48
CA PHE A 271 -9.55 4.49 3.91
C PHE A 271 -8.74 3.27 3.45
N THR A 272 -7.69 3.48 2.67
CA THR A 272 -6.93 2.39 2.05
C THR A 272 -6.06 1.64 3.05
N MET A 273 -5.25 2.32 3.87
CA MET A 273 -4.30 1.66 4.78
C MET A 273 -5.01 0.82 5.83
N VAL A 274 -5.99 1.43 6.52
CA VAL A 274 -6.80 0.70 7.51
C VAL A 274 -7.53 -0.42 6.77
N GLY A 275 -8.10 -0.13 5.59
CA GLY A 275 -8.76 -1.09 4.68
C GLY A 275 -7.95 -2.35 4.44
N LEU A 276 -6.74 -2.18 3.92
CA LEU A 276 -5.83 -3.26 3.57
C LEU A 276 -5.36 -4.00 4.82
N GLN A 277 -4.96 -3.28 5.87
CA GLN A 277 -4.48 -3.93 7.09
C GLN A 277 -5.54 -4.87 7.69
N GLU A 278 -6.78 -4.39 7.82
CA GLU A 278 -7.89 -5.21 8.36
C GLU A 278 -8.22 -6.38 7.42
N PHE A 279 -8.30 -6.13 6.10
CA PHE A 279 -8.57 -7.18 5.12
C PHE A 279 -7.52 -8.29 5.12
N PHE A 280 -6.23 -7.94 5.03
CA PHE A 280 -5.16 -8.94 4.98
C PHE A 280 -4.95 -9.64 6.33
N TYR A 281 -5.32 -9.03 7.46
CA TYR A 281 -5.24 -9.64 8.77
C TYR A 281 -6.42 -10.59 9.06
N ASP A 282 -7.64 -10.20 8.69
CA ASP A 282 -8.86 -10.95 9.03
C ASP A 282 -9.22 -12.05 8.02
N GLN A 283 -8.76 -11.93 6.78
CA GLN A 283 -9.07 -12.92 5.75
C GLN A 283 -8.13 -14.13 5.74
N VAL A 284 -7.02 -14.07 6.48
CA VAL A 284 -6.10 -15.20 6.68
C VAL A 284 -6.44 -15.98 7.96
N PRO A 285 -6.17 -17.29 7.99
CA PRO A 285 -6.24 -18.10 9.21
C PRO A 285 -5.37 -17.56 10.35
N VAL A 286 -5.72 -17.92 11.59
CA VAL A 286 -5.10 -17.35 12.81
C VAL A 286 -3.58 -17.55 12.81
N GLU A 287 -3.13 -18.70 12.36
CA GLU A 287 -1.73 -19.12 12.27
C GLU A 287 -0.95 -18.31 11.20
N LEU A 288 -1.67 -17.66 10.28
CA LEU A 288 -1.11 -16.96 9.12
C LEU A 288 -1.27 -15.44 9.19
N LYS A 289 -1.75 -14.89 10.31
CA LYS A 289 -1.94 -13.44 10.50
C LYS A 289 -0.67 -12.62 10.24
N SER A 290 0.49 -13.13 10.62
CA SER A 290 1.78 -12.49 10.31
C SER A 290 2.07 -12.44 8.80
N ILE A 291 1.71 -13.50 8.06
CA ILE A 291 1.81 -13.53 6.59
C ILE A 291 0.82 -12.55 5.95
N GLY A 292 -0.39 -12.45 6.50
CA GLY A 292 -1.36 -11.43 6.07
C GLY A 292 -0.78 -10.01 6.15
N LEU A 293 -0.24 -9.65 7.30
CA LEU A 293 0.39 -8.33 7.49
C LEU A 293 1.63 -8.14 6.60
N SER A 294 2.42 -9.18 6.37
CA SER A 294 3.57 -9.08 5.48
C SER A 294 3.16 -8.91 4.01
N LEU A 295 2.07 -9.55 3.57
CA LEU A 295 1.46 -9.33 2.25
C LEU A 295 0.94 -7.90 2.10
N TYR A 296 0.32 -7.34 3.15
CA TYR A 296 -0.07 -5.94 3.17
C TYR A 296 1.14 -5.00 3.02
N LEU A 297 2.18 -5.19 3.83
CA LEU A 297 3.40 -4.37 3.75
C LEU A 297 4.12 -4.53 2.41
N SER A 298 4.09 -5.72 1.81
CA SER A 298 4.72 -5.98 0.52
C SER A 298 4.08 -5.20 -0.62
N ILE A 299 2.81 -4.79 -0.51
CA ILE A 299 2.16 -3.89 -1.49
C ILE A 299 2.97 -2.60 -1.64
N PHE A 300 3.41 -2.00 -0.53
CA PHE A 300 4.16 -0.75 -0.54
C PHE A 300 5.62 -0.94 -0.97
N GLY A 301 6.25 -2.04 -0.55
CA GLY A 301 7.60 -2.39 -0.98
C GLY A 301 7.69 -2.63 -2.49
N ILE A 302 6.86 -3.54 -3.00
CA ILE A 302 6.80 -3.87 -4.43
C ILE A 302 6.28 -2.69 -5.26
N GLY A 303 5.28 -1.96 -4.75
CA GLY A 303 4.78 -0.74 -5.38
C GLY A 303 5.85 0.34 -5.55
N SER A 304 6.76 0.49 -4.58
CA SER A 304 7.90 1.42 -4.70
C SER A 304 8.88 1.00 -5.79
N PHE A 305 9.20 -0.30 -5.90
CA PHE A 305 10.01 -0.80 -7.03
C PHE A 305 9.31 -0.59 -8.36
N LEU A 306 8.00 -0.83 -8.43
CA LEU A 306 7.20 -0.65 -9.63
C LEU A 306 7.08 0.83 -10.02
N SER A 307 7.03 1.74 -9.04
CA SER A 307 7.10 3.19 -9.27
C SER A 307 8.43 3.57 -9.92
N SER A 308 9.55 3.12 -9.38
CA SER A 308 10.88 3.37 -9.96
C SER A 308 11.01 2.79 -11.37
N PHE A 309 10.49 1.57 -11.58
CA PHE A 309 10.45 0.94 -12.90
C PHE A 309 9.60 1.77 -13.89
N LEU A 310 8.42 2.22 -13.48
CA LEU A 310 7.54 3.03 -14.32
C LEU A 310 8.18 4.37 -14.71
N ILE A 311 8.87 5.03 -13.78
CA ILE A 311 9.64 6.24 -14.04
C ILE A 311 10.74 5.95 -15.07
N SER A 312 11.53 4.89 -14.87
CA SER A 312 12.62 4.51 -15.79
C SER A 312 12.12 4.18 -17.20
N VAL A 313 11.01 3.43 -17.32
CA VAL A 313 10.38 3.14 -18.62
C VAL A 313 9.89 4.42 -19.28
N THR A 314 9.23 5.29 -18.52
CA THR A 314 8.70 6.56 -19.05
C THR A 314 9.83 7.48 -19.50
N GLU A 315 10.92 7.58 -18.74
CA GLU A 315 12.13 8.32 -19.12
C GLU A 315 12.75 7.78 -20.40
N ASN A 316 12.88 6.46 -20.53
CA ASN A 316 13.42 5.82 -21.72
C ASN A 316 12.51 5.97 -22.96
N ILE A 317 11.18 6.07 -22.79
CA ILE A 317 10.26 6.29 -23.91
C ILE A 317 10.28 7.76 -24.34
N THR A 318 10.29 8.68 -23.37
CA THR A 318 10.09 10.12 -23.60
C THR A 318 11.39 10.85 -23.91
N GLY A 319 12.54 10.33 -23.47
CA GLY A 319 13.86 10.86 -23.80
C GLY A 319 14.44 10.37 -25.13
N LYS A 320 13.68 9.60 -25.93
CA LYS A 320 14.10 9.20 -27.28
C LYS A 320 14.13 10.40 -28.22
N ASP A 321 14.98 10.31 -29.25
CA ASP A 321 15.08 11.28 -30.34
C ASP A 321 15.58 12.69 -29.95
N GLY A 322 16.35 12.80 -28.85
CA GLY A 322 16.98 14.06 -28.43
C GLY A 322 16.01 15.08 -27.82
N GLN A 323 14.76 14.69 -27.54
CA GLN A 323 13.78 15.51 -26.83
C GLN A 323 14.03 15.48 -25.32
N THR A 324 13.63 16.54 -24.62
CA THR A 324 13.69 16.58 -23.15
C THR A 324 12.69 15.58 -22.57
N SER A 325 13.19 14.59 -21.83
CA SER A 325 12.41 13.65 -21.04
C SER A 325 11.43 14.37 -20.10
N TRP A 326 10.31 13.72 -19.79
CA TRP A 326 9.33 14.22 -18.82
C TRP A 326 9.94 14.46 -17.43
N PHE A 327 11.08 13.84 -17.12
CA PHE A 327 11.79 13.97 -15.85
C PHE A 327 13.11 14.73 -15.98
N SER A 328 13.08 15.90 -16.61
CA SER A 328 14.25 16.79 -16.68
C SER A 328 14.71 17.24 -15.29
N ASP A 329 16.03 17.38 -15.09
CA ASP A 329 16.61 18.01 -13.90
C ASP A 329 16.09 19.44 -13.68
N ASN A 330 15.79 20.13 -14.77
CA ASN A 330 15.05 21.39 -14.73
C ASN A 330 13.55 21.09 -14.69
N LEU A 331 12.96 21.18 -13.50
CA LEU A 331 11.54 20.91 -13.33
C LEU A 331 10.63 21.87 -14.11
N ASN A 332 11.11 23.05 -14.52
CA ASN A 332 10.34 23.99 -15.34
C ASN A 332 10.27 23.55 -16.81
N ARG A 333 11.15 22.63 -17.25
CA ARG A 333 11.10 21.93 -18.54
C ARG A 333 10.53 20.52 -18.44
N ALA A 334 10.48 19.95 -17.23
CA ALA A 334 9.88 18.65 -16.97
C ALA A 334 8.35 18.70 -17.17
N HIS A 335 7.77 17.55 -17.49
CA HIS A 335 6.32 17.38 -17.68
C HIS A 335 5.77 16.38 -16.67
N LEU A 336 5.87 16.74 -15.38
CA LEU A 336 5.31 15.93 -14.30
C LEU A 336 3.77 15.84 -14.37
N ASP A 337 3.11 16.81 -14.99
CA ASP A 337 1.67 16.80 -15.24
C ASP A 337 1.26 15.61 -16.11
N TYR A 338 2.03 15.30 -17.16
CA TYR A 338 1.79 14.12 -18.00
C TYR A 338 1.96 12.83 -17.21
N PHE A 339 3.00 12.75 -16.36
CA PHE A 339 3.20 11.58 -15.51
C PHE A 339 2.05 11.39 -14.50
N TYR A 340 1.56 12.47 -13.88
CA TYR A 340 0.38 12.40 -13.00
C TYR A 340 -0.89 11.98 -13.73
N TRP A 341 -1.09 12.41 -14.99
CA TRP A 341 -2.17 11.90 -15.83
C TRP A 341 -2.03 10.40 -16.13
N VAL A 342 -0.83 9.92 -16.44
CA VAL A 342 -0.56 8.49 -16.63
C VAL A 342 -0.91 7.71 -15.36
N LEU A 343 -0.52 8.20 -14.18
CA LEU A 343 -0.89 7.59 -12.91
C LEU A 343 -2.40 7.60 -12.70
N ALA A 344 -3.11 8.70 -12.97
CA ALA A 344 -4.56 8.76 -12.85
C ALA A 344 -5.28 7.74 -13.75
N VAL A 345 -4.84 7.59 -15.00
CA VAL A 345 -5.37 6.59 -15.95
C VAL A 345 -5.07 5.17 -15.49
N LEU A 346 -3.81 4.89 -15.12
CA LEU A 346 -3.39 3.58 -14.64
C LEU A 346 -4.15 3.18 -13.37
N SER A 347 -4.33 4.11 -12.43
CA SER A 347 -5.13 3.90 -11.22
C SER A 347 -6.60 3.67 -11.54
N THR A 348 -7.15 4.35 -12.55
CA THR A 348 -8.53 4.10 -13.00
C THR A 348 -8.69 2.68 -13.55
N ILE A 349 -7.76 2.22 -14.39
CA ILE A 349 -7.76 0.84 -14.92
C ILE A 349 -7.65 -0.16 -13.76
N ALA A 350 -6.69 0.04 -12.85
CA ALA A 350 -6.51 -0.81 -11.67
C ALA A 350 -7.75 -0.82 -10.76
N PHE A 351 -8.43 0.32 -10.61
CA PHE A 351 -9.66 0.43 -9.85
C PHE A 351 -10.81 -0.34 -10.51
N THR A 352 -10.95 -0.32 -11.84
CA THR A 352 -11.96 -1.16 -12.51
C THR A 352 -11.71 -2.65 -12.32
N ALA A 353 -10.45 -3.10 -12.40
CA ALA A 353 -10.07 -4.47 -12.09
C ALA A 353 -10.33 -4.81 -10.62
N TYR A 354 -10.03 -3.89 -9.70
CA TYR A 354 -10.31 -4.02 -8.27
C TYR A 354 -11.83 -4.21 -8.02
N LEU A 355 -12.68 -3.43 -8.69
CA LEU A 355 -14.14 -3.57 -8.57
C LEU A 355 -14.63 -4.93 -9.08
N TYR A 356 -14.04 -5.45 -10.16
CA TYR A 356 -14.35 -6.79 -10.66
C TYR A 356 -13.97 -7.90 -9.66
N PHE A 357 -12.73 -7.86 -9.14
CA PHE A 357 -12.25 -8.87 -8.19
C PHE A 357 -12.94 -8.76 -6.83
N SER A 358 -13.21 -7.56 -6.34
CA SER A 358 -13.91 -7.34 -5.06
C SER A 358 -15.35 -7.83 -5.09
N ARG A 359 -16.06 -7.72 -6.21
CA ARG A 359 -17.41 -8.32 -6.39
C ARG A 359 -17.38 -9.85 -6.38
N SER A 360 -16.30 -10.43 -6.89
CA SER A 360 -16.12 -11.88 -6.98
C SER A 360 -15.50 -12.48 -5.71
N TYR A 361 -15.05 -11.63 -4.78
CA TYR A 361 -14.35 -12.06 -3.57
C TYR A 361 -15.34 -12.61 -2.53
N ILE A 362 -15.07 -13.82 -2.07
CA ILE A 362 -15.85 -14.48 -1.02
C ILE A 362 -15.11 -14.32 0.30
N TYR A 363 -15.73 -13.62 1.25
CA TYR A 363 -15.19 -13.44 2.60
C TYR A 363 -15.04 -14.77 3.33
N ASN A 364 -13.94 -14.90 4.06
CA ASN A 364 -13.70 -16.08 4.89
C ASN A 364 -14.62 -16.01 6.13
N LYS A 365 -15.51 -17.00 6.32
CA LYS A 365 -16.54 -17.00 7.37
C LYS A 365 -16.03 -17.45 8.76
N SER A 366 -14.73 -17.50 9.03
CA SER A 366 -14.21 -18.20 10.21
C SER A 366 -13.94 -17.34 11.46
N SER A 367 -14.35 -16.07 11.51
CA SER A 367 -14.05 -15.17 12.65
C SER A 367 -15.28 -14.46 13.22
N SER A 368 -16.42 -15.15 13.28
CA SER A 368 -17.53 -14.77 14.17
C SER A 368 -17.71 -15.80 15.27
N LEU A 369 -16.92 -15.64 16.32
CA LEU A 369 -17.24 -16.10 17.68
C LEU A 369 -16.98 -14.95 18.64
#